data_AF-A0A0J5QAS9-F1
#
_entry.id   AF-A0A0J5QAS9-F1
#
_cell.length_a   1.000
_cell.length_b   1.000
_cell.length_c   1.000
_cell.angle_alpha   90.00
_cell.angle_beta   90.00
_cell.angle_gamma   90.00
#
_symmetry.space_group_name_H-M   'P 1'
#
loop_
_entity.id
_entity.type
_entity.pdbx_description
1 polymer ?
#
loop_
_entity_poly.entity_id
_entity_poly.type
_entity_poly.pdbx_seq_one_letter_code
_entity_poly.pdbx_strand_id
1 'polypeptide(L)'
;MPDFDIIVVGAGTAGMPCAIEAVATGARVLVIEQTDRPGGTLHVSLGQLSGAATQLQAQQGIEDNAAAHLADIERINGGTARTDLLRRTVDRQGATIDWLMELGFDMDPACPAILYLHEAYSVARTYWGVDGGLSVFKAVRPLFERAMKQPNASLRYGTRATSLLTTDGTVTGLRVEYGGQSHEITAGAVVLASGGYGGNARMFEQLTGRPLVTAALDSSTGAGIEMAQSIGARLVGANKYLPTYAGIPQTAGGDRIDWRQMPALTPQQRQPWELHLSPDGRRFVREDSPSVDEREHALLDLPELRFWCVFDDAILRDAPALLPGWTGDELRDAWASRPDFVRADTVPELARATGMDPAHLSDSLNAYAAACGGDAPDRTGRLHCPRPIAGPGLRAILMHGMVLKTAAGLDVTDRLEVRGDAGVIPGLYAVGEVMGGAALSGQGFVSGMSVTPALTLGRWLGAELGTSVTTQSKNRNDL
;
A
#
# COMPACT_ATOMS: atom_id res chain seq x y z
N MET A 1 19.48 -34.61 -0.70
CA MET A 1 19.68 -33.18 -1.04
C MET A 1 18.32 -32.63 -1.43
N PRO A 2 17.99 -31.37 -1.10
CA PRO A 2 16.69 -30.80 -1.47
C PRO A 2 16.59 -30.62 -2.99
N ASP A 3 15.36 -30.60 -3.50
CA ASP A 3 15.06 -30.40 -4.93
C ASP A 3 15.59 -29.05 -5.43
N PHE A 4 15.41 -28.02 -4.62
CA PHE A 4 15.92 -26.66 -4.84
C PHE A 4 16.76 -26.20 -3.67
N ASP A 5 17.59 -25.19 -3.91
CA ASP A 5 18.30 -24.52 -2.83
C ASP A 5 17.40 -23.46 -2.21
N ILE A 6 16.65 -22.72 -3.04
CA ILE A 6 15.75 -21.65 -2.63
C ILE A 6 14.42 -21.79 -3.37
N ILE A 7 13.29 -21.72 -2.66
CA ILE A 7 11.97 -21.49 -3.25
C ILE A 7 11.51 -20.06 -2.90
N VAL A 8 11.11 -19.29 -3.92
CA VAL A 8 10.47 -17.98 -3.77
C VAL A 8 8.97 -18.12 -4.05
N VAL A 9 8.14 -17.75 -3.08
CA VAL A 9 6.68 -17.83 -3.15
C VAL A 9 6.12 -16.45 -3.51
N GLY A 10 5.67 -16.31 -4.75
CA GLY A 10 5.12 -15.08 -5.32
C GLY A 10 6.10 -14.41 -6.30
N ALA A 11 5.65 -14.13 -7.52
CA ALA A 11 6.43 -13.44 -8.55
C ALA A 11 6.05 -11.95 -8.63
N GLY A 12 5.92 -11.29 -7.48
CA GLY A 12 5.58 -9.87 -7.36
C GLY A 12 6.80 -8.97 -7.18
N THR A 13 6.57 -7.75 -6.65
CA THR A 13 7.57 -6.69 -6.45
C THR A 13 8.81 -7.15 -5.68
N ALA A 14 8.66 -8.01 -4.67
CA ALA A 14 9.79 -8.52 -3.89
C ALA A 14 10.36 -9.84 -4.42
N GLY A 15 9.50 -10.72 -4.92
CA GLY A 15 9.91 -12.07 -5.34
C GLY A 15 10.71 -12.10 -6.63
N MET A 16 10.34 -11.28 -7.62
CA MET A 16 11.09 -11.17 -8.88
C MET A 16 12.56 -10.76 -8.66
N PRO A 17 12.87 -9.64 -7.97
CA PRO A 17 14.26 -9.27 -7.69
C PRO A 17 15.00 -10.28 -6.82
N CYS A 18 14.32 -10.91 -5.84
CA CYS A 18 14.91 -11.97 -5.03
C CYS A 18 15.37 -13.15 -5.89
N ALA A 19 14.52 -13.60 -6.82
CA ALA A 19 14.87 -14.69 -7.73
C ALA A 19 15.98 -14.31 -8.70
N ILE A 20 15.98 -13.08 -9.24
CA ILE A 20 17.03 -12.57 -10.13
C ILE A 20 18.40 -12.68 -9.47
N GLU A 21 18.54 -12.12 -8.27
CA GLU A 21 19.83 -12.07 -7.57
C GLU A 21 20.24 -13.46 -7.08
N ALA A 22 19.31 -14.28 -6.58
CA ALA A 22 19.60 -15.65 -6.16
C ALA A 22 20.10 -16.52 -7.32
N VAL A 23 19.45 -16.46 -8.49
CA VAL A 23 19.88 -17.21 -9.69
C VAL A 23 21.27 -16.78 -10.15
N ALA A 24 21.57 -15.48 -10.09
CA ALA A 24 22.87 -14.94 -10.51
C ALA A 24 24.05 -15.49 -9.68
N THR A 25 23.81 -15.95 -8.45
CA THR A 25 24.84 -16.62 -7.63
C THR A 25 25.16 -18.05 -8.07
N GLY A 26 24.28 -18.70 -8.85
CA GLY A 26 24.36 -20.10 -9.22
C GLY A 26 23.51 -21.05 -8.35
N ALA A 27 22.75 -20.55 -7.38
CA ALA A 27 21.81 -21.35 -6.59
C ALA A 27 20.68 -21.95 -7.46
N ARG A 28 20.19 -23.14 -7.12
CA ARG A 28 19.01 -23.75 -7.77
C ARG A 28 17.75 -23.12 -7.21
N VAL A 29 17.06 -22.32 -8.01
CA VAL A 29 15.91 -21.50 -7.58
C VAL A 29 14.63 -21.98 -8.25
N LEU A 30 13.57 -22.15 -7.44
CA LEU A 30 12.20 -22.27 -7.93
C LEU A 30 11.42 -21.01 -7.55
N VAL A 31 10.69 -20.45 -8.50
CA VAL A 31 9.67 -19.44 -8.25
C VAL A 31 8.30 -20.05 -8.51
N ILE A 32 7.38 -19.90 -7.56
CA ILE A 32 5.97 -20.28 -7.74
C ILE A 32 5.09 -19.04 -7.67
N GLU A 33 4.09 -18.97 -8.54
CA GLU A 33 3.12 -17.88 -8.62
C GLU A 33 1.72 -18.49 -8.77
N GLN A 34 0.79 -18.08 -7.92
CA GLN A 34 -0.56 -18.65 -7.89
C GLN A 34 -1.39 -18.20 -9.08
N THR A 35 -1.12 -17.02 -9.62
CA THR A 35 -1.79 -16.48 -10.82
C THR A 35 -1.12 -16.97 -12.10
N ASP A 36 -1.70 -16.63 -13.24
CA ASP A 36 -1.19 -16.99 -14.57
C ASP A 36 -0.08 -16.06 -15.09
N ARG A 37 0.27 -15.00 -14.33
CA ARG A 37 1.23 -13.97 -14.75
C ARG A 37 1.99 -13.37 -13.56
N PRO A 38 3.22 -12.87 -13.75
CA PRO A 38 3.98 -12.23 -12.70
C PRO A 38 3.55 -10.76 -12.51
N GLY A 39 4.15 -10.10 -11.51
CA GLY A 39 4.03 -8.68 -11.23
C GLY A 39 3.22 -8.34 -9.98
N GLY A 40 2.28 -9.20 -9.59
CA GLY A 40 1.46 -8.99 -8.39
C GLY A 40 0.82 -7.60 -8.36
N THR A 41 0.96 -6.89 -7.24
CA THR A 41 0.37 -5.56 -7.03
C THR A 41 0.91 -4.47 -7.95
N LEU A 42 2.00 -4.68 -8.71
CA LEU A 42 2.48 -3.72 -9.71
C LEU A 42 1.45 -3.45 -10.82
N HIS A 43 0.48 -4.34 -11.04
CA HIS A 43 -0.61 -4.14 -12.01
C HIS A 43 -1.67 -3.13 -11.57
N VAL A 44 -1.75 -2.81 -10.27
CA VAL A 44 -2.76 -1.89 -9.71
C VAL A 44 -2.16 -0.73 -8.91
N SER A 45 -0.89 -0.84 -8.54
CA SER A 45 -0.16 0.19 -7.80
C SER A 45 0.13 1.41 -8.66
N LEU A 46 0.13 2.60 -8.04
CA LEU A 46 0.71 3.81 -8.62
C LEU A 46 2.23 3.75 -8.79
N GLY A 47 2.90 2.73 -8.27
CA GLY A 47 4.34 2.52 -8.49
C GLY A 47 5.23 3.61 -7.91
N GLN A 48 4.75 4.31 -6.88
CA GLN A 48 5.54 5.31 -6.18
C GLN A 48 6.73 4.64 -5.49
N LEU A 49 7.90 5.23 -5.68
CA LEU A 49 9.19 4.86 -5.14
C LEU A 49 9.72 6.05 -4.34
N SER A 50 10.36 5.79 -3.20
CA SER A 50 11.17 6.78 -2.50
C SER A 50 12.61 6.30 -2.39
N GLY A 51 13.56 7.22 -2.46
CA GLY A 51 14.99 6.94 -2.31
C GLY A 51 15.79 8.24 -2.35
N ALA A 52 16.87 8.29 -1.58
CA ALA A 52 17.75 9.45 -1.49
C ALA A 52 19.12 9.17 -2.11
N ALA A 53 19.83 10.25 -2.44
CA ALA A 53 21.14 10.23 -3.09
C ALA A 53 21.15 9.47 -4.44
N THR A 54 20.09 9.61 -5.24
CA THR A 54 20.10 9.06 -6.61
C THR A 54 20.97 9.87 -7.54
N GLN A 55 21.42 9.26 -8.64
CA GLN A 55 22.16 9.99 -9.68
C GLN A 55 21.34 11.14 -10.25
N LEU A 56 20.02 10.97 -10.39
CA LEU A 56 19.13 12.01 -10.90
C LEU A 56 18.99 13.20 -9.94
N GLN A 57 18.93 12.97 -8.62
CA GLN A 57 18.96 14.07 -7.64
C GLN A 57 20.23 14.90 -7.81
N ALA A 58 21.39 14.24 -7.91
CA ALA A 58 22.66 14.92 -8.12
C ALA A 58 22.69 15.73 -9.44
N GLN A 59 22.16 15.17 -10.53
CA GLN A 59 22.06 15.87 -11.83
C GLN A 59 21.15 17.10 -11.78
N GLN A 60 20.11 17.07 -10.95
CA GLN A 60 19.19 18.19 -10.75
C GLN A 60 19.62 19.16 -9.63
N GLY A 61 20.78 18.91 -8.99
CA GLY A 61 21.27 19.74 -7.89
C GLY A 61 20.46 19.61 -6.59
N ILE A 62 19.75 18.50 -6.41
CA ILE A 62 19.00 18.18 -5.18
C ILE A 62 19.96 17.51 -4.19
N GLU A 63 20.24 18.18 -3.09
CA GLU A 63 21.02 17.62 -1.98
C GLU A 63 20.14 16.75 -1.09
N ASP A 64 20.46 15.46 -1.00
CA ASP A 64 19.74 14.50 -0.17
C ASP A 64 20.68 13.39 0.31
N ASN A 65 20.29 12.68 1.37
CA ASN A 65 21.03 11.53 1.86
C ASN A 65 20.12 10.59 2.67
N ALA A 66 20.63 9.39 2.95
CA ALA A 66 19.86 8.37 3.63
C ALA A 66 19.44 8.75 5.07
N ALA A 67 20.25 9.55 5.78
CA ALA A 67 19.89 10.03 7.11
C ALA A 67 18.72 11.03 7.07
N ALA A 68 18.72 11.97 6.10
CA ALA A 68 17.62 12.88 5.86
C ALA A 68 16.34 12.13 5.43
N HIS A 69 16.50 11.08 4.62
CA HIS A 69 15.37 10.20 4.25
C HIS A 69 14.80 9.48 5.47
N LEU A 70 15.64 8.88 6.30
CA LEU A 70 15.23 8.20 7.53
C LEU A 70 14.52 9.17 8.48
N ALA A 71 15.03 10.38 8.66
CA ALA A 71 14.43 11.40 9.51
C ALA A 71 13.02 11.79 9.04
N ASP A 72 12.80 11.93 7.73
CA ASP A 72 11.45 12.17 7.21
C ASP A 72 10.53 10.96 7.42
N ILE A 73 11.03 9.74 7.18
CA ILE A 73 10.24 8.53 7.42
C ILE A 73 9.78 8.51 8.88
N GLU A 74 10.71 8.71 9.84
CA GLU A 74 10.43 8.76 11.27
C GLU A 74 9.46 9.89 11.65
N ARG A 75 9.61 11.08 11.06
CA ARG A 75 8.68 12.20 11.24
C ARG A 75 7.27 11.83 10.79
N ILE A 76 7.12 11.28 9.58
CA ILE A 76 5.82 10.94 8.99
C ILE A 76 5.11 9.85 9.80
N ASN A 77 5.84 8.84 10.29
CA ASN A 77 5.23 7.73 11.02
C ASN A 77 5.26 7.85 12.55
N GLY A 78 5.70 8.99 13.09
CA GLY A 78 5.83 9.20 14.53
C GLY A 78 6.84 8.26 15.22
N GLY A 79 7.86 7.79 14.50
CA GLY A 79 8.89 6.88 15.02
C GLY A 79 8.40 5.48 15.37
N THR A 80 7.28 5.03 14.81
CA THR A 80 6.63 3.75 15.11
C THR A 80 7.00 2.61 14.15
N ALA A 81 7.69 2.90 13.04
CA ALA A 81 8.22 1.87 12.13
C ALA A 81 9.39 1.08 12.76
N ARG A 82 9.79 -0.05 12.15
CA ARG A 82 10.93 -0.87 12.60
C ARG A 82 12.24 -0.25 12.15
N THR A 83 12.93 0.46 13.04
CA THR A 83 14.21 1.12 12.76
C THR A 83 15.30 0.17 12.25
N ASP A 84 15.34 -1.07 12.74
CA ASP A 84 16.28 -2.11 12.29
C ASP A 84 16.07 -2.48 10.81
N LEU A 85 14.81 -2.59 10.38
CA LEU A 85 14.48 -2.83 8.98
C LEU A 85 14.67 -1.59 8.11
N LEU A 86 14.33 -0.40 8.62
CA LEU A 86 14.56 0.86 7.92
C LEU A 86 16.05 1.06 7.60
N ARG A 87 16.94 0.86 8.57
CA ARG A 87 18.40 0.93 8.35
C ARG A 87 18.91 -0.10 7.35
N ARG A 88 18.23 -1.24 7.21
CA ARG A 88 18.58 -2.25 6.20
C ARG A 88 18.24 -1.78 4.77
N THR A 89 17.16 -1.02 4.59
CA THR A 89 16.69 -0.61 3.25
C THR A 89 17.11 0.78 2.83
N VAL A 90 16.97 1.81 3.68
CA VAL A 90 17.00 3.23 3.27
C VAL A 90 18.28 3.62 2.55
N ASP A 91 19.45 3.22 3.06
CA ASP A 91 20.77 3.49 2.45
C ASP A 91 20.93 2.90 1.04
N ARG A 92 20.12 1.91 0.67
CA ARG A 92 20.19 1.17 -0.60
C ARG A 92 19.08 1.56 -1.58
N GLN A 93 18.11 2.36 -1.16
CA GLN A 93 16.95 2.70 -1.97
C GLN A 93 17.33 3.57 -3.17
N GLY A 94 18.23 4.54 -2.99
CA GLY A 94 18.72 5.38 -4.11
C GLY A 94 19.34 4.54 -5.23
N ALA A 95 20.27 3.64 -4.88
CA ALA A 95 20.89 2.71 -5.82
C ALA A 95 19.89 1.71 -6.45
N THR A 96 18.79 1.39 -5.77
CA THR A 96 17.72 0.56 -6.33
C THR A 96 16.94 1.31 -7.41
N ILE A 97 16.73 2.61 -7.23
CA ILE A 97 16.08 3.47 -8.23
C ILE A 97 17.02 3.68 -9.43
N ASP A 98 18.31 3.92 -9.19
CA ASP A 98 19.31 4.00 -10.27
C ASP A 98 19.35 2.71 -11.10
N TRP A 99 19.32 1.55 -10.45
CA TRP A 99 19.20 0.25 -11.11
C TRP A 99 17.92 0.11 -11.94
N LEU A 100 16.78 0.61 -11.45
CA LEU A 100 15.55 0.62 -12.26
C LEU A 100 15.71 1.50 -13.50
N MET A 101 16.34 2.68 -13.38
CA MET A 101 16.60 3.58 -14.51
C MET A 101 17.52 2.91 -15.54
N GLU A 102 18.56 2.20 -15.11
CA GLU A 102 19.44 1.41 -15.99
C GLU A 102 18.69 0.30 -16.74
N LEU A 103 17.62 -0.25 -16.15
CA LEU A 103 16.75 -1.22 -16.79
C LEU A 103 15.68 -0.60 -17.72
N GLY A 104 15.69 0.72 -17.91
CA GLY A 104 14.73 1.42 -18.76
C GLY A 104 13.39 1.68 -18.06
N PHE A 105 13.41 1.97 -16.76
CA PHE A 105 12.24 2.45 -16.04
C PHE A 105 11.67 3.71 -16.70
N ASP A 106 10.45 3.57 -17.23
CA ASP A 106 9.70 4.65 -17.90
C ASP A 106 9.12 5.61 -16.84
N MET A 107 10.01 6.46 -16.35
CA MET A 107 9.81 7.39 -15.26
C MET A 107 9.14 8.68 -15.75
N ASP A 108 8.22 9.20 -14.94
CA ASP A 108 7.57 10.47 -15.22
C ASP A 108 8.59 11.62 -15.22
N PRO A 109 8.58 12.53 -16.22
CA PRO A 109 9.53 13.63 -16.33
C PRO A 109 9.46 14.63 -15.18
N ALA A 110 8.40 14.64 -14.37
CA ALA A 110 8.30 15.46 -13.17
C ALA A 110 9.16 14.92 -12.00
N CYS A 111 9.76 13.74 -12.12
CA CYS A 111 10.53 13.12 -11.05
C CYS A 111 12.00 13.61 -10.97
N PRO A 112 12.60 13.54 -9.77
CA PRO A 112 11.95 13.38 -8.47
C PRO A 112 11.12 14.61 -8.08
N ALA A 113 10.07 14.40 -7.29
CA ALA A 113 9.25 15.49 -6.77
C ALA A 113 8.88 15.31 -5.29
N ILE A 114 8.35 16.39 -4.72
CA ILE A 114 7.54 16.33 -3.50
C ILE A 114 6.12 15.93 -3.91
N LEU A 115 5.67 14.80 -3.38
CA LEU A 115 4.34 14.28 -3.63
C LEU A 115 3.44 14.56 -2.42
N TYR A 116 2.28 15.17 -2.65
CA TYR A 116 1.31 15.56 -1.62
C TYR A 116 0.12 14.61 -1.51
N LEU A 117 0.15 13.46 -2.18
CA LEU A 117 -0.91 12.46 -2.09
C LEU A 117 -1.02 11.88 -0.66
N HIS A 118 0.12 11.74 0.01
CA HIS A 118 0.25 11.41 1.41
C HIS A 118 1.12 12.47 2.09
N GLU A 119 1.41 12.29 3.37
CA GLU A 119 2.27 13.22 4.11
C GLU A 119 3.61 13.39 3.39
N ALA A 120 3.93 14.65 3.06
CA ALA A 120 4.98 14.96 2.12
C ALA A 120 6.36 14.78 2.77
N TYR A 121 7.33 14.32 1.96
CA TYR A 121 8.75 14.44 2.29
C TYR A 121 9.18 15.91 2.28
N SER A 122 10.25 16.22 3.02
CA SER A 122 10.85 17.56 3.02
C SER A 122 11.73 17.83 1.78
N VAL A 123 12.17 16.77 1.09
CA VAL A 123 13.02 16.83 -0.10
C VAL A 123 12.34 16.11 -1.26
N ALA A 124 12.55 16.60 -2.49
CA ALA A 124 12.10 15.92 -3.70
C ALA A 124 12.86 14.59 -3.87
N ARG A 125 12.20 13.50 -3.46
CA ARG A 125 12.76 12.14 -3.46
C ARG A 125 11.75 11.05 -3.82
N THR A 126 10.58 11.45 -4.33
CA THR A 126 9.55 10.53 -4.80
C THR A 126 9.66 10.40 -6.31
N TYR A 127 9.63 9.16 -6.80
CA TYR A 127 9.70 8.81 -8.20
C TYR A 127 8.50 7.93 -8.54
N TRP A 128 7.97 8.06 -9.75
CA TRP A 128 6.91 7.19 -10.25
C TRP A 128 7.04 7.03 -11.76
N GLY A 129 6.40 6.00 -12.29
CA GLY A 129 6.37 5.74 -13.72
C GLY A 129 5.17 6.37 -14.41
N VAL A 130 5.29 6.59 -15.71
CA VAL A 130 4.17 7.11 -16.54
C VAL A 130 2.94 6.20 -16.50
N ASP A 131 3.13 4.88 -16.32
CA ASP A 131 2.07 3.88 -16.15
C ASP A 131 2.01 3.34 -14.70
N GLY A 132 2.49 4.14 -13.73
CA GLY A 132 2.57 3.75 -12.33
C GLY A 132 3.40 2.48 -12.10
N GLY A 133 2.85 1.50 -11.39
CA GLY A 133 3.53 0.24 -11.06
C GLY A 133 3.90 -0.60 -12.28
N LEU A 134 3.18 -0.43 -13.39
CA LEU A 134 3.48 -1.15 -14.63
C LEU A 134 4.81 -0.70 -15.24
N SER A 135 5.23 0.56 -15.08
CA SER A 135 6.57 1.00 -15.52
C SER A 135 7.67 0.26 -14.77
N VAL A 136 7.51 0.03 -13.47
CA VAL A 136 8.45 -0.77 -12.66
C VAL A 136 8.46 -2.22 -13.15
N PHE A 137 7.29 -2.82 -13.35
CA PHE A 137 7.18 -4.19 -13.86
C PHE A 137 7.82 -4.34 -15.25
N LYS A 138 7.56 -3.41 -16.18
CA LYS A 138 8.14 -3.41 -17.53
C LYS A 138 9.66 -3.36 -17.51
N ALA A 139 10.26 -2.61 -16.59
CA ALA A 139 11.72 -2.53 -16.43
C ALA A 139 12.32 -3.84 -15.87
N VAL A 140 11.70 -4.44 -14.84
CA VAL A 140 12.26 -5.62 -14.17
C VAL A 140 11.97 -6.92 -14.94
N ARG A 141 10.82 -7.03 -15.62
CA ARG A 141 10.36 -8.27 -16.28
C ARG A 141 11.41 -8.88 -17.24
N PRO A 142 12.05 -8.14 -18.16
CA PRO A 142 13.05 -8.74 -19.06
C PRO A 142 14.25 -9.35 -18.33
N LEU A 143 14.66 -8.79 -17.19
CA LEU A 143 15.72 -9.36 -16.37
C LEU A 143 15.24 -10.63 -15.65
N PHE A 144 14.03 -10.60 -15.09
CA PHE A 144 13.42 -11.77 -14.46
C PHE A 144 13.27 -12.95 -15.45
N GLU A 145 12.74 -12.69 -16.65
CA GLU A 145 12.58 -13.71 -17.69
C GLU A 145 13.92 -14.30 -18.15
N ARG A 146 14.99 -13.49 -18.21
CA ARG A 146 16.34 -13.98 -18.49
C ARG A 146 16.90 -14.84 -17.36
N ALA A 147 16.64 -14.48 -16.11
CA ALA A 147 17.03 -15.28 -14.95
C ALA A 147 16.30 -16.62 -14.94
N MET A 148 14.99 -16.64 -15.21
CA MET A 148 14.18 -17.86 -15.21
C MET A 148 14.47 -18.81 -16.39
N LYS A 149 15.26 -18.38 -17.38
CA LYS A 149 15.78 -19.22 -18.48
C LYS A 149 17.13 -19.87 -18.17
N GLN A 150 17.76 -19.54 -17.04
CA GLN A 150 19.03 -20.16 -16.65
C GLN A 150 18.83 -21.63 -16.25
N PRO A 151 19.82 -22.52 -16.46
CA PRO A 151 19.70 -23.94 -16.14
C PRO A 151 19.41 -24.25 -14.67
N ASN A 152 19.78 -23.34 -13.77
CA ASN A 152 19.55 -23.42 -12.33
C ASN A 152 18.24 -22.75 -11.87
N ALA A 153 17.34 -22.39 -12.78
CA ALA A 153 16.09 -21.72 -12.45
C ALA A 153 14.86 -22.52 -12.92
N SER A 154 13.76 -22.40 -12.18
CA SER A 154 12.46 -22.93 -12.56
C SER A 154 11.36 -21.95 -12.16
N LEU A 155 10.34 -21.81 -13.01
CA LEU A 155 9.20 -20.93 -12.78
C LEU A 155 7.90 -21.69 -13.03
N ARG A 156 6.95 -21.60 -12.09
CA ARG A 156 5.62 -22.21 -12.22
C ARG A 156 4.52 -21.21 -11.89
N TYR A 157 3.73 -20.86 -12.91
CA TYR A 157 2.47 -20.12 -12.76
C TYR A 157 1.33 -21.08 -12.40
N GLY A 158 0.17 -20.54 -11.98
CA GLY A 158 -1.00 -21.33 -11.60
C GLY A 158 -0.72 -22.33 -10.48
N THR A 159 0.27 -22.04 -9.63
CA THR A 159 0.78 -22.95 -8.60
C THR A 159 0.62 -22.30 -7.23
N ARG A 160 -0.34 -22.81 -6.45
CA ARG A 160 -0.67 -22.26 -5.13
C ARG A 160 0.09 -23.01 -4.03
N ALA A 161 0.86 -22.32 -3.20
CA ALA A 161 1.39 -22.90 -1.96
C ALA A 161 0.27 -23.02 -0.92
N THR A 162 0.19 -24.16 -0.23
CA THR A 162 -0.89 -24.46 0.73
C THR A 162 -0.40 -24.75 2.14
N SER A 163 0.81 -25.27 2.32
CA SER A 163 1.42 -25.44 3.64
C SER A 163 2.96 -25.47 3.57
N LEU A 164 3.63 -25.10 4.66
CA LEU A 164 5.07 -25.29 4.81
C LEU A 164 5.38 -26.73 5.25
N LEU A 165 6.48 -27.29 4.76
CA LEU A 165 7.01 -28.58 5.23
C LEU A 165 8.06 -28.31 6.31
N THR A 166 7.99 -29.04 7.42
CA THR A 166 8.90 -28.85 8.55
C THR A 166 9.53 -30.16 9.01
N THR A 167 10.82 -30.13 9.32
CA THR A 167 11.56 -31.22 9.98
C THR A 167 12.31 -30.65 11.17
N ASP A 168 12.07 -31.16 12.38
CA ASP A 168 12.71 -30.70 13.62
C ASP A 168 12.66 -29.17 13.82
N GLY A 169 11.52 -28.56 13.48
CA GLY A 169 11.30 -27.11 13.58
C GLY A 169 11.92 -26.27 12.45
N THR A 170 12.68 -26.87 11.54
CA THR A 170 13.23 -26.21 10.35
C THR A 170 12.26 -26.35 9.18
N VAL A 171 12.01 -25.27 8.45
CA VAL A 171 11.26 -25.31 7.18
C VAL A 171 12.16 -25.91 6.10
N THR A 172 11.69 -27.00 5.49
CA THR A 172 12.44 -27.80 4.51
C THR A 172 11.78 -27.82 3.13
N GLY A 173 10.72 -27.03 2.93
CA GLY A 173 9.99 -26.98 1.67
C GLY A 173 8.55 -26.52 1.86
N LEU A 174 7.71 -26.83 0.87
CA LEU A 174 6.30 -26.49 0.87
C LEU A 174 5.48 -27.49 0.07
N ARG A 175 4.20 -27.58 0.43
CA ARG A 175 3.17 -28.25 -0.36
C ARG A 175 2.55 -27.23 -1.31
N VAL A 176 2.42 -27.61 -2.58
CA VAL A 176 1.74 -26.83 -3.61
C VAL A 176 0.56 -27.58 -4.19
N GLU A 177 -0.37 -26.84 -4.77
CA GLU A 177 -1.42 -27.34 -5.64
C GLU A 177 -1.26 -26.76 -7.05
N TYR A 178 -1.23 -27.64 -8.04
CA TYR A 178 -1.33 -27.30 -9.46
C TYR A 178 -1.93 -28.48 -10.22
N GLY A 179 -2.65 -28.21 -11.33
CA GLY A 179 -3.31 -29.27 -12.11
C GLY A 179 -4.35 -30.09 -11.33
N GLY A 180 -4.91 -29.53 -10.24
CA GLY A 180 -5.83 -30.23 -9.35
C GLY A 180 -5.19 -31.28 -8.45
N GLN A 181 -3.85 -31.33 -8.39
CA GLN A 181 -3.10 -32.28 -7.57
C GLN A 181 -2.21 -31.56 -6.57
N SER A 182 -1.95 -32.23 -5.45
CA SER A 182 -1.05 -31.75 -4.41
C SER A 182 0.33 -32.37 -4.58
N HIS A 183 1.37 -31.54 -4.44
CA HIS A 183 2.77 -31.93 -4.58
C HIS A 183 3.61 -31.34 -3.45
N GLU A 184 4.61 -32.08 -3.01
CA GLU A 184 5.62 -31.60 -2.06
C GLU A 184 6.90 -31.24 -2.81
N ILE A 185 7.49 -30.11 -2.46
CA ILE A 185 8.75 -29.65 -3.05
C ILE A 185 9.69 -29.25 -1.92
N THR A 186 10.89 -29.83 -1.91
CA THR A 186 11.89 -29.60 -0.85
C THR A 186 12.88 -28.48 -1.22
N ALA A 187 13.32 -27.72 -0.21
CA ALA A 187 14.23 -26.60 -0.36
C ALA A 187 15.16 -26.42 0.85
N GLY A 188 16.32 -25.80 0.63
CA GLY A 188 17.18 -25.32 1.71
C GLY A 188 16.65 -24.05 2.39
N ALA A 189 15.97 -23.20 1.63
CA ALA A 189 15.30 -22.00 2.13
C ALA A 189 13.97 -21.75 1.38
N VAL A 190 12.97 -21.26 2.12
CA VAL A 190 11.70 -20.80 1.58
C VAL A 190 11.56 -19.30 1.86
N VAL A 191 11.37 -18.51 0.80
CA VAL A 191 11.15 -17.07 0.86
C VAL A 191 9.67 -16.79 0.56
N LEU A 192 8.94 -16.31 1.56
CA LEU A 192 7.58 -15.79 1.37
C LEU A 192 7.68 -14.36 0.81
N ALA A 193 7.28 -14.18 -0.44
CA ALA A 193 7.18 -12.89 -1.14
C ALA A 193 5.76 -12.67 -1.69
N SER A 194 4.77 -13.20 -0.98
CA SER A 194 3.40 -13.44 -1.44
C SER A 194 2.44 -12.25 -1.35
N GLY A 195 2.93 -11.06 -0.98
CA GLY A 195 2.09 -9.88 -0.76
C GLY A 195 1.31 -9.92 0.56
N GLY A 196 0.36 -8.99 0.69
CA GLY A 196 -0.49 -8.82 1.87
C GLY A 196 -1.83 -9.56 1.82
N TYR A 197 -2.77 -9.11 2.64
CA TYR A 197 -4.12 -9.67 2.78
C TYR A 197 -5.24 -8.70 2.39
N GLY A 198 -4.93 -7.66 1.60
CA GLY A 198 -5.87 -6.58 1.26
C GLY A 198 -7.07 -7.01 0.40
N GLY A 199 -7.11 -8.24 -0.10
CA GLY A 199 -8.26 -8.85 -0.78
C GLY A 199 -9.10 -9.77 0.10
N ASN A 200 -8.72 -9.96 1.37
CA ASN A 200 -9.37 -10.90 2.31
C ASN A 200 -10.04 -10.14 3.46
N ALA A 201 -11.33 -9.82 3.29
CA ALA A 201 -12.12 -9.08 4.28
C ALA A 201 -12.13 -9.74 5.66
N ARG A 202 -12.24 -11.08 5.72
CA ARG A 202 -12.25 -11.84 6.98
C ARG A 202 -10.95 -11.65 7.76
N MET A 203 -9.80 -11.86 7.09
CA MET A 203 -8.50 -11.70 7.75
C MET A 203 -8.24 -10.24 8.12
N PHE A 204 -8.67 -9.31 7.27
CA PHE A 204 -8.55 -7.89 7.55
C PHE A 204 -9.31 -7.48 8.81
N GLU A 205 -10.57 -7.88 8.93
CA GLU A 205 -11.41 -7.60 10.10
C GLU A 205 -10.84 -8.26 11.36
N GLN A 206 -10.38 -9.51 11.27
CA GLN A 206 -9.74 -10.22 12.39
C GLN A 206 -8.50 -9.51 12.93
N LEU A 207 -7.70 -8.90 12.05
CA LEU A 207 -6.45 -8.25 12.44
C LEU A 207 -6.62 -6.78 12.85
N THR A 208 -7.59 -6.08 12.29
CA THR A 208 -7.73 -4.62 12.48
C THR A 208 -8.95 -4.22 13.29
N GLY A 209 -9.96 -5.09 13.40
CA GLY A 209 -11.28 -4.75 13.95
C GLY A 209 -12.06 -3.75 13.10
N ARG A 210 -11.71 -3.57 11.82
CA ARG A 210 -12.31 -2.61 10.90
C ARG A 210 -12.85 -3.31 9.64
N PRO A 211 -13.89 -2.75 8.99
CA PRO A 211 -14.34 -3.25 7.70
C PRO A 211 -13.30 -2.99 6.61
N LEU A 212 -13.26 -3.86 5.61
CA LEU A 212 -12.39 -3.71 4.44
C LEU A 212 -13.09 -2.88 3.35
N VAL A 213 -12.45 -1.81 2.91
CA VAL A 213 -12.69 -1.13 1.63
C VAL A 213 -11.33 -0.99 0.97
N THR A 214 -11.15 -1.45 -0.27
CA THR A 214 -9.82 -1.81 -0.79
C THR A 214 -9.66 -1.54 -2.27
N ALA A 215 -8.45 -1.11 -2.64
CA ALA A 215 -7.96 -1.11 -4.01
C ALA A 215 -6.94 -2.25 -4.26
N ALA A 216 -6.75 -3.15 -3.31
CA ALA A 216 -5.86 -4.29 -3.45
C ALA A 216 -6.44 -5.36 -4.39
N LEU A 217 -5.55 -6.21 -4.93
CA LEU A 217 -5.94 -7.35 -5.75
C LEU A 217 -6.69 -8.39 -4.93
N ASP A 218 -7.71 -9.03 -5.53
CA ASP A 218 -8.42 -10.18 -4.96
C ASP A 218 -7.49 -11.34 -4.59
N SER A 219 -6.39 -11.48 -5.32
CA SER A 219 -5.36 -12.50 -5.06
C SER A 219 -4.48 -12.21 -3.83
N SER A 220 -4.59 -11.02 -3.23
CA SER A 220 -3.89 -10.65 -1.98
C SER A 220 -4.63 -11.24 -0.78
N THR A 221 -4.58 -12.56 -0.65
CA THR A 221 -5.43 -13.31 0.29
C THR A 221 -4.82 -13.50 1.68
N GLY A 222 -3.52 -13.21 1.86
CA GLY A 222 -2.80 -13.51 3.10
C GLY A 222 -2.32 -14.95 3.24
N ALA A 223 -2.40 -15.78 2.20
CA ALA A 223 -2.06 -17.21 2.28
C ALA A 223 -0.63 -17.49 2.82
N GLY A 224 0.36 -16.67 2.46
CA GLY A 224 1.72 -16.80 3.00
C GLY A 224 1.80 -16.53 4.51
N ILE A 225 0.98 -15.60 5.00
CA ILE A 225 0.88 -15.27 6.42
C ILE A 225 0.21 -16.44 7.16
N GLU A 226 -0.93 -16.94 6.67
CA GLU A 226 -1.63 -18.09 7.26
C GLU A 226 -0.74 -19.34 7.32
N MET A 227 0.01 -19.63 6.26
CA MET A 227 0.95 -20.76 6.23
C MET A 227 2.04 -20.63 7.30
N ALA A 228 2.64 -19.46 7.45
CA ALA A 228 3.69 -19.25 8.45
C ALA A 228 3.12 -19.26 9.89
N GLN A 229 1.94 -18.67 10.11
CA GLN A 229 1.27 -18.73 11.41
C GLN A 229 0.94 -20.17 11.81
N SER A 230 0.58 -21.03 10.87
CA SER A 230 0.24 -22.44 11.16
C SER A 230 1.39 -23.23 11.78
N ILE A 231 2.64 -22.77 11.62
CA ILE A 231 3.84 -23.35 12.21
C ILE A 231 4.44 -22.48 13.34
N GLY A 232 3.68 -21.51 13.86
CA GLY A 232 4.05 -20.71 15.02
C GLY A 232 4.71 -19.36 14.72
N ALA A 233 4.68 -18.86 13.48
CA ALA A 233 5.17 -17.51 13.17
C ALA A 233 4.30 -16.44 13.85
N ARG A 234 4.95 -15.40 14.38
CA ARG A 234 4.30 -14.29 15.06
C ARG A 234 3.87 -13.22 14.06
N LEU A 235 2.70 -12.61 14.31
CA LEU A 235 2.28 -11.39 13.62
C LEU A 235 2.56 -10.14 14.45
N VAL A 236 2.91 -9.06 13.77
CA VAL A 236 3.14 -7.72 14.34
C VAL A 236 2.44 -6.66 13.50
N GLY A 237 2.24 -5.47 14.07
CA GLY A 237 1.77 -4.29 13.32
C GLY A 237 0.25 -4.14 13.14
N ALA A 238 -0.54 -5.07 13.67
CA ALA A 238 -2.01 -5.01 13.62
C ALA A 238 -2.61 -3.72 14.19
N ASN A 239 -2.06 -3.24 15.32
CA ASN A 239 -2.47 -2.00 15.98
C ASN A 239 -1.95 -0.71 15.30
N LYS A 240 -1.35 -0.82 14.10
CA LYS A 240 -0.77 0.30 13.36
C LYS A 240 -1.48 0.58 12.04
N TYR A 241 -2.68 0.06 11.87
CA TYR A 241 -3.46 0.30 10.66
C TYR A 241 -3.88 1.77 10.55
N LEU A 242 -3.58 2.36 9.39
CA LEU A 242 -4.02 3.69 8.95
C LEU A 242 -4.64 3.57 7.56
N PRO A 243 -5.88 4.05 7.33
CA PRO A 243 -6.49 4.08 6.01
C PRO A 243 -5.93 5.23 5.16
N THR A 244 -5.96 5.08 3.83
CA THR A 244 -5.89 6.23 2.93
C THR A 244 -7.21 7.00 3.00
N TYR A 245 -7.13 8.34 2.96
CA TYR A 245 -8.19 9.22 3.44
C TYR A 245 -9.59 8.98 2.83
N ALA A 246 -9.71 8.81 1.52
CA ALA A 246 -11.04 8.69 0.92
C ALA A 246 -11.03 7.88 -0.36
N GLY A 247 -11.94 6.94 -0.49
CA GLY A 247 -12.34 6.30 -1.73
C GLY A 247 -13.86 6.19 -1.81
N ILE A 248 -14.38 6.02 -3.03
CA ILE A 248 -15.79 5.74 -3.29
C ILE A 248 -15.88 4.31 -3.85
N PRO A 249 -16.59 3.38 -3.20
CA PRO A 249 -16.82 2.04 -3.73
C PRO A 249 -17.36 2.06 -5.16
N GLN A 250 -16.92 1.12 -6.01
CA GLN A 250 -17.39 1.01 -7.39
C GLN A 250 -18.90 0.74 -7.46
N THR A 251 -19.43 0.02 -6.47
CA THR A 251 -20.87 -0.24 -6.30
C THR A 251 -21.30 0.16 -4.90
N ALA A 252 -22.54 0.61 -4.76
CA ALA A 252 -23.10 0.97 -3.45
C ALA A 252 -23.09 -0.24 -2.51
N GLY A 253 -22.48 -0.07 -1.33
CA GLY A 253 -22.30 -1.15 -0.35
C GLY A 253 -21.22 -2.18 -0.71
N GLY A 254 -20.50 -1.99 -1.81
CA GLY A 254 -19.33 -2.79 -2.16
C GLY A 254 -18.07 -2.39 -1.38
N ASP A 255 -17.02 -3.20 -1.51
CA ASP A 255 -15.73 -3.00 -0.84
C ASP A 255 -14.61 -2.60 -1.82
N ARG A 256 -14.87 -2.54 -3.14
CA ARG A 256 -13.84 -2.29 -4.16
C ARG A 256 -13.75 -0.84 -4.57
N ILE A 257 -12.53 -0.32 -4.62
CA ILE A 257 -12.20 1.02 -5.11
C ILE A 257 -11.46 0.93 -6.45
N ASP A 258 -11.89 1.72 -7.43
CA ASP A 258 -11.03 2.05 -8.57
C ASP A 258 -10.20 3.28 -8.23
N TRP A 259 -8.89 3.09 -8.19
CA TRP A 259 -7.95 4.17 -7.94
C TRP A 259 -8.08 5.34 -8.94
N ARG A 260 -8.49 5.07 -10.19
CA ARG A 260 -8.67 6.13 -11.20
C ARG A 260 -9.83 7.06 -10.88
N GLN A 261 -10.77 6.62 -10.05
CA GLN A 261 -11.99 7.32 -9.67
C GLN A 261 -11.89 7.99 -8.29
N MET A 262 -10.68 8.14 -7.77
CA MET A 262 -10.40 8.77 -6.49
C MET A 262 -10.83 10.25 -6.44
N PRO A 263 -11.40 10.71 -5.31
CA PRO A 263 -11.74 12.12 -5.15
C PRO A 263 -10.48 12.99 -5.00
N ALA A 264 -10.51 14.17 -5.61
CA ALA A 264 -9.44 15.17 -5.53
C ALA A 264 -9.50 15.93 -4.20
N LEU A 265 -8.93 15.33 -3.15
CA LEU A 265 -8.97 15.88 -1.79
C LEU A 265 -7.64 16.43 -1.29
N THR A 266 -6.62 16.55 -2.14
CA THR A 266 -5.30 17.06 -1.76
C THR A 266 -5.29 18.60 -1.77
N PRO A 267 -5.25 19.31 -0.62
CA PRO A 267 -5.43 20.77 -0.57
C PRO A 267 -4.36 21.55 -1.32
N GLN A 268 -3.17 20.98 -1.48
CA GLN A 268 -2.06 21.56 -2.27
C GLN A 268 -2.35 21.58 -3.78
N GLN A 269 -3.27 20.72 -4.26
CA GLN A 269 -3.66 20.62 -5.66
C GLN A 269 -5.06 21.20 -5.90
N ARG A 270 -5.98 20.93 -4.97
CA ARG A 270 -7.36 21.40 -4.98
C ARG A 270 -7.78 21.75 -3.56
N GLN A 271 -7.87 23.04 -3.27
CA GLN A 271 -8.45 23.52 -2.02
C GLN A 271 -9.90 23.01 -1.86
N PRO A 272 -10.33 22.63 -0.66
CA PRO A 272 -11.66 22.05 -0.44
C PRO A 272 -12.76 23.11 -0.57
N TRP A 273 -13.85 22.77 -1.24
CA TRP A 273 -15.07 23.58 -1.24
C TRP A 273 -16.15 22.95 -0.35
N GLU A 274 -16.05 21.64 -0.21
CA GLU A 274 -16.97 20.76 0.49
C GLU A 274 -16.69 20.72 2.00
N LEU A 275 -17.66 20.22 2.79
CA LEU A 275 -17.48 19.84 4.19
C LEU A 275 -17.38 18.33 4.34
N HIS A 276 -16.51 17.86 5.21
CA HIS A 276 -16.42 16.44 5.57
C HIS A 276 -17.09 16.23 6.93
N LEU A 277 -18.21 15.52 6.92
CA LEU A 277 -19.05 15.30 8.09
C LEU A 277 -19.01 13.83 8.50
N SER A 278 -18.93 13.57 9.79
CA SER A 278 -19.12 12.24 10.36
C SER A 278 -20.50 11.67 9.99
N PRO A 279 -20.72 10.35 10.16
CA PRO A 279 -22.01 9.73 9.82
C PRO A 279 -23.22 10.35 10.54
N ASP A 280 -23.01 10.96 11.71
CA ASP A 280 -24.05 11.67 12.48
C ASP A 280 -24.15 13.18 12.18
N GLY A 281 -23.39 13.71 11.21
CA GLY A 281 -23.51 15.08 10.70
C GLY A 281 -22.61 16.14 11.35
N ARG A 282 -21.61 15.74 12.15
CA ARG A 282 -20.67 16.66 12.80
C ARG A 282 -19.40 16.85 11.97
N ARG A 283 -18.83 18.05 12.00
CA ARG A 283 -17.47 18.28 11.49
C ARG A 283 -16.46 17.55 12.39
N PHE A 284 -15.52 16.84 11.79
CA PHE A 284 -14.53 16.04 12.51
C PHE A 284 -13.08 16.34 12.10
N VAL A 285 -12.88 17.14 11.05
CA VAL A 285 -11.58 17.34 10.42
C VAL A 285 -11.47 18.73 9.82
N ARG A 286 -10.25 19.25 9.77
CA ARG A 286 -9.90 20.45 9.01
C ARG A 286 -9.61 20.07 7.56
N GLU A 287 -10.56 20.34 6.66
CA GLU A 287 -10.49 19.88 5.27
C GLU A 287 -9.31 20.48 4.47
N ASP A 288 -8.88 21.69 4.83
CA ASP A 288 -7.78 22.41 4.16
C ASP A 288 -6.42 22.22 4.85
N SER A 289 -6.32 21.30 5.83
CA SER A 289 -5.04 21.02 6.47
C SER A 289 -4.02 20.55 5.42
N PRO A 290 -2.80 21.13 5.39
CA PRO A 290 -1.76 20.64 4.50
C PRO A 290 -1.29 19.24 4.90
N SER A 291 -1.51 18.80 6.15
CA SER A 291 -1.18 17.44 6.57
C SER A 291 -2.24 16.46 6.06
N VAL A 292 -1.80 15.49 5.28
CA VAL A 292 -2.64 14.35 4.90
C VAL A 292 -2.75 13.38 6.07
N ASP A 293 -1.67 13.22 6.83
CA ASP A 293 -1.60 12.32 7.99
C ASP A 293 -2.62 12.70 9.06
N GLU A 294 -2.77 13.99 9.39
CA GLU A 294 -3.81 14.48 10.31
C GLU A 294 -5.22 14.05 9.89
N ARG A 295 -5.49 14.10 8.58
CA ARG A 295 -6.81 13.78 8.02
C ARG A 295 -7.04 12.27 7.99
N GLU A 296 -6.04 11.48 7.63
CA GLU A 296 -6.08 10.01 7.69
C GLU A 296 -6.29 9.52 9.13
N HIS A 297 -5.62 10.12 10.11
CA HIS A 297 -5.80 9.79 11.52
C HIS A 297 -7.18 10.16 12.05
N ALA A 298 -7.76 11.29 11.63
CA ALA A 298 -9.10 11.70 12.02
C ALA A 298 -10.19 10.67 11.63
N LEU A 299 -9.95 9.82 10.62
CA LEU A 299 -10.87 8.75 10.25
C LEU A 299 -10.94 7.62 11.28
N LEU A 300 -9.86 7.41 12.05
CA LEU A 300 -9.80 6.32 13.02
C LEU A 300 -10.86 6.49 14.12
N ASP A 301 -11.29 7.73 14.39
CA ASP A 301 -12.34 8.04 15.36
C ASP A 301 -13.76 7.86 14.80
N LEU A 302 -13.90 7.65 13.49
CA LEU A 302 -15.19 7.47 12.85
C LEU A 302 -15.64 6.00 12.83
N PRO A 303 -16.94 5.73 13.04
CA PRO A 303 -17.49 4.40 12.87
C PRO A 303 -17.32 3.96 11.42
N GLU A 304 -16.83 2.73 11.21
CA GLU A 304 -16.59 2.14 9.89
C GLU A 304 -15.67 2.96 8.96
N LEU A 305 -14.91 3.92 9.50
CA LEU A 305 -13.97 4.77 8.74
C LEU A 305 -14.64 5.53 7.59
N ARG A 306 -15.93 5.86 7.71
CA ARG A 306 -16.70 6.53 6.65
C ARG A 306 -17.19 7.89 7.06
N PHE A 307 -17.33 8.77 6.09
CA PHE A 307 -17.80 10.14 6.27
C PHE A 307 -18.56 10.60 5.03
N TRP A 308 -19.36 11.64 5.20
CA TRP A 308 -20.08 12.28 4.10
C TRP A 308 -19.33 13.53 3.64
N CYS A 309 -19.10 13.63 2.34
CA CYS A 309 -18.64 14.86 1.68
C CYS A 309 -19.86 15.66 1.24
N VAL A 310 -20.12 16.81 1.86
CA VAL A 310 -21.35 17.61 1.70
C VAL A 310 -21.06 18.94 1.01
N PHE A 311 -21.88 19.29 0.03
CA PHE A 311 -21.80 20.53 -0.75
C PHE A 311 -23.15 20.86 -1.40
N ASP A 312 -23.24 21.97 -2.15
CA ASP A 312 -24.44 22.34 -2.89
C ASP A 312 -24.20 22.46 -4.40
N ASP A 313 -25.28 22.62 -5.17
CA ASP A 313 -25.22 22.78 -6.63
C ASP A 313 -24.36 23.96 -7.09
N ALA A 314 -24.24 24.99 -6.25
CA ALA A 314 -23.42 26.13 -6.57
C ALA A 314 -21.93 25.79 -6.48
N ILE A 315 -21.52 25.05 -5.46
CA ILE A 315 -20.16 24.48 -5.37
C ILE A 315 -19.89 23.51 -6.51
N LEU A 316 -20.83 22.60 -6.83
CA LEU A 316 -20.66 21.64 -7.92
C LEU A 316 -20.37 22.33 -9.26
N ARG A 317 -21.00 23.48 -9.51
CA ARG A 317 -20.81 24.28 -10.74
C ARG A 317 -19.53 25.10 -10.72
N ASP A 318 -19.19 25.71 -9.58
CA ASP A 318 -18.18 26.77 -9.52
C ASP A 318 -16.78 26.24 -9.09
N ALA A 319 -16.71 25.10 -8.38
CA ALA A 319 -15.46 24.53 -7.89
C ALA A 319 -14.71 23.72 -8.97
N PRO A 320 -13.37 23.60 -8.88
CA PRO A 320 -12.65 22.56 -9.60
C PRO A 320 -13.24 21.17 -9.32
N ALA A 321 -13.24 20.29 -10.32
CA ALA A 321 -13.90 18.98 -10.22
C ALA A 321 -13.43 18.18 -9.00
N LEU A 322 -14.38 17.78 -8.14
CA LEU A 322 -14.13 16.91 -6.99
C LEU A 322 -13.80 15.47 -7.44
N LEU A 323 -14.43 15.01 -8.52
CA LEU A 323 -14.33 13.65 -9.04
C LEU A 323 -13.78 13.67 -10.48
N PRO A 324 -12.50 14.05 -10.68
CA PRO A 324 -11.95 14.25 -12.03
C PRO A 324 -11.85 12.96 -12.85
N GLY A 325 -11.83 11.80 -12.19
CA GLY A 325 -11.78 10.48 -12.84
C GLY A 325 -13.13 9.88 -13.22
N TRP A 326 -14.24 10.55 -12.89
CA TRP A 326 -15.58 10.10 -13.22
C TRP A 326 -16.07 10.79 -14.50
N THR A 327 -16.62 10.01 -15.42
CA THR A 327 -17.28 10.56 -16.61
C THR A 327 -18.62 11.20 -16.25
N GLY A 328 -19.08 12.11 -17.11
CA GLY A 328 -20.39 12.74 -16.92
C GLY A 328 -21.55 11.74 -16.88
N ASP A 329 -21.42 10.60 -17.56
CA ASP A 329 -22.44 9.56 -17.61
C ASP A 329 -22.45 8.76 -16.30
N GLU A 330 -21.27 8.33 -15.84
CA GLU A 330 -21.12 7.66 -14.54
C GLU A 330 -21.63 8.51 -13.38
N LEU A 331 -21.35 9.83 -13.39
CA LEU A 331 -21.88 10.74 -12.37
C LEU A 331 -23.41 10.85 -12.46
N ARG A 332 -23.98 11.00 -13.66
CA ARG A 332 -25.45 11.08 -13.82
C ARG A 332 -26.12 9.81 -13.31
N ASP A 333 -25.57 8.64 -13.65
CA ASP A 333 -26.08 7.35 -13.20
C ASP A 333 -25.93 7.18 -11.69
N ALA A 334 -24.77 7.58 -11.14
CA ALA A 334 -24.50 7.53 -9.71
C ALA A 334 -25.54 8.33 -8.91
N TRP A 335 -25.73 9.60 -9.28
CA TRP A 335 -26.72 10.46 -8.64
C TRP A 335 -28.18 10.03 -8.84
N ALA A 336 -28.48 9.27 -9.88
CA ALA A 336 -29.84 8.81 -10.19
C ALA A 336 -30.20 7.50 -9.46
N SER A 337 -29.20 6.67 -9.15
CA SER A 337 -29.45 5.28 -8.77
C SER A 337 -28.77 4.83 -7.48
N ARG A 338 -27.72 5.51 -7.03
CA ARG A 338 -26.91 5.03 -5.91
C ARG A 338 -27.28 5.73 -4.58
N PRO A 339 -27.46 4.97 -3.48
CA PRO A 339 -27.78 5.53 -2.17
C PRO A 339 -26.60 6.28 -1.51
N ASP A 340 -25.37 6.07 -1.98
CA ASP A 340 -24.17 6.79 -1.52
C ASP A 340 -23.92 8.11 -2.28
N PHE A 341 -24.84 8.50 -3.18
CA PHE A 341 -24.87 9.79 -3.88
C PHE A 341 -26.24 10.46 -3.66
N VAL A 342 -26.35 11.27 -2.62
CA VAL A 342 -27.63 11.82 -2.15
C VAL A 342 -27.85 13.25 -2.65
N ARG A 343 -29.08 13.54 -3.10
CA ARG A 343 -29.57 14.89 -3.40
C ARG A 343 -30.75 15.24 -2.50
N ALA A 344 -30.82 16.49 -2.06
CA ALA A 344 -31.92 17.03 -1.28
C ALA A 344 -32.07 18.54 -1.49
N ASP A 345 -33.28 19.09 -1.37
CA ASP A 345 -33.48 20.54 -1.52
C ASP A 345 -33.36 21.28 -0.19
N THR A 346 -33.47 20.56 0.93
CA THR A 346 -33.42 21.13 2.28
C THR A 346 -32.56 20.31 3.23
N VAL A 347 -32.07 20.96 4.29
CA VAL A 347 -31.27 20.32 5.35
C VAL A 347 -32.01 19.14 6.01
N PRO A 348 -33.31 19.23 6.36
CA PRO A 348 -34.05 18.09 6.93
C PRO A 348 -34.21 16.91 5.96
N GLU A 349 -34.33 17.16 4.66
CA GLU A 349 -34.37 16.10 3.65
C GLU A 349 -33.01 15.42 3.50
N LEU A 350 -31.92 16.20 3.47
CA LEU A 350 -30.57 15.66 3.41
C LEU A 350 -30.30 14.77 4.63
N ALA A 351 -30.57 15.29 5.84
CA ALA A 351 -30.38 14.55 7.09
C ALA A 351 -31.13 13.20 7.08
N ARG A 352 -32.38 13.21 6.61
CA ARG A 352 -33.19 11.98 6.51
C ARG A 352 -32.60 10.98 5.52
N ALA A 353 -32.13 11.45 4.36
CA ALA A 353 -31.61 10.59 3.30
C ALA A 353 -30.22 10.03 3.62
N THR A 354 -29.38 10.76 4.33
CA THR A 354 -28.03 10.33 4.74
C THR A 354 -28.01 9.61 6.10
N GLY A 355 -29.06 9.76 6.90
CA GLY A 355 -29.12 9.26 8.28
C GLY A 355 -28.41 10.14 9.31
N MET A 356 -27.94 11.33 8.93
CA MET A 356 -27.36 12.30 9.85
C MET A 356 -28.40 12.84 10.83
N ASP A 357 -27.94 13.27 12.01
CA ASP A 357 -28.79 14.03 12.92
C ASP A 357 -29.09 15.42 12.35
N PRO A 358 -30.37 15.85 12.23
CA PRO A 358 -30.72 17.14 11.65
C PRO A 358 -30.13 18.34 12.40
N ALA A 359 -30.00 18.26 13.73
CA ALA A 359 -29.45 19.34 14.53
C ALA A 359 -27.93 19.45 14.35
N HIS A 360 -27.21 18.33 14.33
CA HIS A 360 -25.77 18.33 14.03
C HIS A 360 -25.47 18.84 12.62
N LEU A 361 -26.22 18.39 11.62
CA LEU A 361 -26.02 18.85 10.25
C LEU A 361 -26.27 20.36 10.14
N SER A 362 -27.40 20.84 10.69
CA SER A 362 -27.71 22.28 10.67
C SER A 362 -26.64 23.10 11.40
N ASP A 363 -26.17 22.64 12.56
CA ASP A 363 -25.13 23.32 13.32
C ASP A 363 -23.79 23.36 12.57
N SER A 364 -23.39 22.27 11.92
CA SER A 364 -22.19 22.21 11.07
C SER A 364 -22.25 23.21 9.91
N LEU A 365 -23.38 23.26 9.18
CA LEU A 365 -23.57 24.18 8.05
C LEU A 365 -23.61 25.64 8.51
N ASN A 366 -24.33 25.94 9.59
CA ASN A 366 -24.42 27.30 10.14
C ASN A 366 -23.08 27.80 10.69
N ALA A 367 -22.33 26.95 11.39
CA ALA A 367 -21.00 27.29 11.91
C ALA A 367 -20.01 27.56 10.78
N TYR A 368 -20.04 26.75 9.72
CA TYR A 368 -19.23 27.00 8.53
C TYR A 368 -19.63 28.31 7.83
N ALA A 369 -20.93 28.57 7.65
CA ALA A 369 -21.42 29.81 7.06
C ALA A 369 -20.98 31.06 7.85
N ALA A 370 -21.05 31.01 9.19
CA ALA A 370 -20.57 32.09 10.05
C ALA A 370 -19.06 32.31 9.90
N ALA A 371 -18.27 31.25 9.75
CA ALA A 371 -16.84 31.35 9.49
C ALA A 371 -16.53 31.98 8.13
N CYS A 372 -17.28 31.62 7.09
CA CYS A 372 -17.17 32.23 5.77
C CYS A 372 -17.52 33.72 5.77
N GLY A 373 -18.48 34.13 6.59
CA GLY A 373 -18.87 35.53 6.77
C GLY A 373 -17.90 36.36 7.62
N GLY A 374 -16.99 35.70 8.35
CA GLY A 374 -16.11 36.35 9.32
C GLY A 374 -16.78 36.66 10.67
N ASP A 375 -17.97 36.12 10.92
CA ASP A 375 -18.73 36.34 12.16
C ASP A 375 -18.17 35.51 13.34
N ALA A 376 -17.48 34.41 13.05
CA ALA A 376 -16.85 33.54 14.04
C ALA A 376 -15.64 32.79 13.42
N PRO A 377 -14.66 32.31 14.21
CA PRO A 377 -13.64 31.41 13.70
C PRO A 377 -14.23 30.03 13.35
N ASP A 378 -13.64 29.37 12.36
CA ASP A 378 -14.01 28.00 12.01
C ASP A 378 -13.66 27.02 13.15
N ARG A 379 -14.60 26.13 13.51
CA ARG A 379 -14.47 25.24 14.67
C ARG A 379 -13.36 24.18 14.55
N THR A 380 -12.94 23.84 13.33
CA THR A 380 -11.82 22.93 13.10
C THR A 380 -10.55 23.69 12.72
N GLY A 381 -10.59 25.03 12.70
CA GLY A 381 -9.49 25.87 12.24
C GLY A 381 -9.31 25.91 10.72
N ARG A 382 -10.33 25.53 9.93
CA ARG A 382 -10.30 25.70 8.46
C ARG A 382 -10.17 27.18 8.11
N LEU A 383 -9.31 27.50 7.16
CA LEU A 383 -9.04 28.88 6.72
C LEU A 383 -9.65 29.17 5.35
N HIS A 384 -9.61 28.20 4.44
CA HIS A 384 -10.17 28.35 3.12
C HIS A 384 -11.70 28.18 3.15
N CYS A 385 -12.46 29.27 3.07
CA CYS A 385 -13.88 29.24 2.77
C CYS A 385 -14.19 30.02 1.48
N PRO A 386 -14.48 29.34 0.36
CA PRO A 386 -14.89 30.01 -0.87
C PRO A 386 -16.33 30.52 -0.81
N ARG A 387 -17.24 29.82 -0.10
CA ARG A 387 -18.64 30.19 0.11
C ARG A 387 -19.34 29.31 1.16
N PRO A 388 -20.43 29.81 1.80
CA PRO A 388 -21.34 28.98 2.58
C PRO A 388 -22.02 27.88 1.74
N ILE A 389 -22.35 26.76 2.39
CA ILE A 389 -23.24 25.71 1.86
C ILE A 389 -24.63 25.96 2.42
N ALA A 390 -25.46 26.63 1.63
CA ALA A 390 -26.80 27.06 2.06
C ALA A 390 -27.81 27.15 0.89
N GLY A 391 -27.38 26.80 -0.34
CA GLY A 391 -28.24 26.83 -1.51
C GLY A 391 -29.22 25.66 -1.59
N PRO A 392 -30.26 25.75 -2.45
CA PRO A 392 -31.01 24.57 -2.87
C PRO A 392 -30.09 23.57 -3.58
N GLY A 393 -30.53 22.31 -3.67
CA GLY A 393 -29.72 21.26 -4.30
C GLY A 393 -28.50 20.88 -3.46
N LEU A 394 -28.73 20.58 -2.18
CA LEU A 394 -27.74 19.97 -1.31
C LEU A 394 -27.37 18.57 -1.82
N ARG A 395 -26.09 18.24 -1.67
CA ARG A 395 -25.49 16.98 -2.11
C ARG A 395 -24.64 16.38 -1.02
N ALA A 396 -24.65 15.05 -0.96
CA ALA A 396 -23.73 14.30 -0.13
C ALA A 396 -23.22 13.06 -0.86
N ILE A 397 -21.91 12.79 -0.73
CA ILE A 397 -21.28 11.57 -1.23
C ILE A 397 -20.70 10.82 -0.04
N LEU A 398 -21.05 9.54 0.12
CA LEU A 398 -20.46 8.70 1.17
C LEU A 398 -19.06 8.27 0.74
N MET A 399 -18.06 8.65 1.51
CA MET A 399 -16.65 8.32 1.28
C MET A 399 -16.14 7.40 2.39
N HIS A 400 -15.18 6.55 2.04
CA HIS A 400 -14.61 5.54 2.92
C HIS A 400 -13.09 5.70 3.01
N GLY A 401 -12.55 5.59 4.22
CA GLY A 401 -11.14 5.25 4.40
C GLY A 401 -10.88 3.90 3.76
N MET A 402 -9.79 3.79 3.00
CA MET A 402 -9.52 2.60 2.19
C MET A 402 -8.13 2.01 2.40
N VAL A 403 -7.97 0.77 1.96
CA VAL A 403 -6.76 -0.04 2.07
C VAL A 403 -6.03 -0.08 0.73
N LEU A 404 -4.78 0.37 0.74
CA LEU A 404 -3.82 0.16 -0.35
C LEU A 404 -2.78 -0.91 -0.01
N LYS A 405 -2.47 -1.03 1.28
CA LYS A 405 -1.52 -1.96 1.84
C LYS A 405 -2.03 -2.42 3.20
N THR A 406 -1.66 -3.62 3.58
CA THR A 406 -2.02 -4.21 4.86
C THR A 406 -0.97 -3.93 5.92
N ALA A 407 -1.41 -3.55 7.12
CA ALA A 407 -0.52 -3.07 8.17
C ALA A 407 0.21 -4.22 8.89
N ALA A 408 -0.51 -5.27 9.23
CA ALA A 408 0.05 -6.41 9.96
C ALA A 408 0.80 -7.37 9.03
N GLY A 409 1.71 -8.14 9.59
CA GLY A 409 2.34 -9.24 8.87
C GLY A 409 3.36 -9.98 9.72
N LEU A 410 4.16 -10.81 9.07
CA LEU A 410 5.12 -11.70 9.71
C LEU A 410 6.23 -10.89 10.39
N ASP A 411 6.49 -11.22 11.65
CA ASP A 411 7.65 -10.69 12.36
C ASP A 411 8.94 -11.31 11.82
N VAL A 412 9.94 -10.47 11.56
CA VAL A 412 11.22 -10.88 11.00
C VAL A 412 12.40 -10.26 11.77
N THR A 413 13.56 -10.90 11.65
CA THR A 413 14.85 -10.29 12.01
C THR A 413 15.25 -9.21 11.00
N ASP A 414 16.32 -8.46 11.30
CA ASP A 414 16.96 -7.55 10.36
C ASP A 414 17.65 -8.28 9.17
N ARG A 415 17.66 -9.62 9.21
CA ARG A 415 18.06 -10.50 8.12
C ARG A 415 16.89 -11.16 7.39
N LEU A 416 15.67 -10.72 7.69
CA LEU A 416 14.42 -11.21 7.09
C LEU A 416 14.08 -12.68 7.41
N GLU A 417 14.71 -13.24 8.46
CA GLU A 417 14.37 -14.55 9.00
C GLU A 417 13.05 -14.44 9.78
N VAL A 418 12.07 -15.29 9.50
CA VAL A 418 10.77 -15.26 10.18
C VAL A 418 10.91 -15.68 11.64
N ARG A 419 10.22 -14.98 12.54
CA ARG A 419 10.22 -15.26 13.99
C ARG A 419 8.88 -15.80 14.46
N GLY A 420 8.95 -16.77 15.35
CA GLY A 420 7.86 -17.22 16.22
C GLY A 420 8.16 -16.95 17.69
N ASP A 421 7.36 -17.52 18.58
CA ASP A 421 7.56 -17.34 20.03
C ASP A 421 8.83 -18.02 20.55
N ALA A 422 9.28 -19.09 19.88
CA ALA A 422 10.52 -19.81 20.20
C ALA A 422 11.79 -19.17 19.59
N GLY A 423 11.66 -18.03 18.89
CA GLY A 423 12.75 -17.37 18.17
C GLY A 423 12.64 -17.52 16.66
N VAL A 424 13.78 -17.54 15.96
CA VAL A 424 13.82 -17.69 14.50
C VAL A 424 13.30 -19.07 14.09
N ILE A 425 12.47 -19.12 13.05
CA ILE A 425 12.04 -20.35 12.37
C ILE A 425 13.06 -20.64 11.26
N PRO A 426 13.97 -21.62 11.44
CA PRO A 426 15.06 -21.84 10.50
C PRO A 426 14.53 -22.23 9.11
N GLY A 427 15.19 -21.74 8.06
CA GLY A 427 14.82 -22.03 6.67
C GLY A 427 13.65 -21.19 6.13
N LEU A 428 13.01 -20.33 6.95
CA LEU A 428 11.89 -19.49 6.54
C LEU A 428 12.26 -18.00 6.55
N TYR A 429 12.00 -17.34 5.42
CA TYR A 429 12.24 -15.92 5.21
C TYR A 429 10.98 -15.24 4.68
N ALA A 430 10.86 -13.93 4.90
CA ALA A 430 9.72 -13.14 4.43
C ALA A 430 10.18 -11.77 3.93
N VAL A 431 9.64 -11.31 2.80
CA VAL A 431 10.01 -10.02 2.19
C VAL A 431 8.86 -9.39 1.42
N GLY A 432 8.78 -8.06 1.45
CA GLY A 432 7.65 -7.30 0.90
C GLY A 432 6.48 -7.21 1.86
N GLU A 433 5.27 -7.03 1.32
CA GLU A 433 4.07 -6.74 2.13
C GLU A 433 3.66 -7.87 3.08
N VAL A 434 4.15 -9.10 2.88
CA VAL A 434 3.89 -10.22 3.80
C VAL A 434 4.44 -9.97 5.22
N MET A 435 5.41 -9.06 5.37
CA MET A 435 5.94 -8.59 6.67
C MET A 435 5.03 -7.55 7.35
N GLY A 436 4.01 -7.08 6.63
CA GLY A 436 3.15 -5.96 7.03
C GLY A 436 3.75 -4.62 6.67
N GLY A 437 2.96 -3.77 6.02
CA GLY A 437 3.35 -2.41 5.65
C GLY A 437 3.73 -1.54 6.86
N ALA A 438 3.25 -1.85 8.06
CA ALA A 438 3.63 -1.14 9.28
C ALA A 438 5.09 -1.40 9.70
N ALA A 439 5.72 -2.46 9.18
CA ALA A 439 7.15 -2.69 9.42
C ALA A 439 8.01 -1.52 8.93
N LEU A 440 7.65 -0.93 7.78
CA LEU A 440 8.44 0.11 7.11
C LEU A 440 7.77 1.49 7.09
N SER A 441 6.49 1.56 7.49
CA SER A 441 5.76 2.84 7.55
C SER A 441 5.13 3.13 8.91
N GLY A 442 5.25 2.24 9.90
CA GLY A 442 4.68 2.47 11.22
C GLY A 442 3.17 2.75 11.15
N GLN A 443 2.72 3.77 11.89
CA GLN A 443 1.36 4.30 11.91
C GLN A 443 1.10 5.40 10.87
N GLY A 444 2.05 5.68 9.96
CA GLY A 444 1.89 6.70 8.92
C GLY A 444 1.76 6.10 7.52
N PHE A 445 1.28 6.91 6.58
CA PHE A 445 1.36 6.60 5.16
C PHE A 445 2.63 7.19 4.53
N VAL A 446 3.72 6.45 4.61
CA VAL A 446 5.03 6.87 4.07
C VAL A 446 5.13 6.48 2.58
N SER A 447 4.89 7.43 1.67
CA SER A 447 4.88 7.16 0.21
C SER A 447 6.21 6.54 -0.26
N GLY A 448 6.15 5.57 -1.17
CA GLY A 448 7.34 4.87 -1.70
C GLY A 448 7.88 3.73 -0.84
N MET A 449 7.54 3.69 0.47
CA MET A 449 8.07 2.70 1.42
C MET A 449 7.40 1.31 1.36
N SER A 450 6.57 1.05 0.35
CA SER A 450 6.12 -0.30 0.01
C SER A 450 6.92 -0.87 -1.17
N VAL A 451 7.04 -0.10 -2.26
CA VAL A 451 7.62 -0.59 -3.53
C VAL A 451 9.14 -0.59 -3.47
N THR A 452 9.80 0.52 -3.08
CA THR A 452 11.27 0.56 -3.07
C THR A 452 11.84 -0.48 -2.12
N PRO A 453 11.39 -0.59 -0.85
CA PRO A 453 11.92 -1.61 0.05
C PRO A 453 11.66 -3.03 -0.42
N ALA A 454 10.52 -3.32 -1.05
CA ALA A 454 10.25 -4.65 -1.60
C ALA A 454 11.29 -5.01 -2.68
N LEU A 455 11.61 -4.08 -3.58
CA LEU A 455 12.67 -4.26 -4.57
C LEU A 455 14.05 -4.41 -3.89
N THR A 456 14.41 -3.45 -3.04
CA THR A 456 15.72 -3.37 -2.38
C THR A 456 16.01 -4.59 -1.52
N LEU A 457 15.09 -4.94 -0.61
CA LEU A 457 15.23 -6.06 0.31
C LEU A 457 15.08 -7.39 -0.42
N GLY A 458 14.23 -7.47 -1.45
CA GLY A 458 14.14 -8.64 -2.32
C GLY A 458 15.48 -8.94 -2.97
N ARG A 459 16.09 -7.94 -3.63
CA ARG A 459 17.42 -8.07 -4.24
C ARG A 459 18.47 -8.52 -3.22
N TRP A 460 18.54 -7.82 -2.09
CA TRP A 460 19.50 -8.12 -1.03
C TRP A 460 19.35 -9.55 -0.52
N LEU A 461 18.14 -9.99 -0.18
CA LEU A 461 17.88 -11.34 0.33
C LEU A 461 18.25 -12.42 -0.68
N GLY A 462 17.93 -12.22 -1.96
CA GLY A 462 18.28 -13.15 -3.02
C GLY A 462 19.78 -13.38 -3.13
N ALA A 463 20.57 -12.30 -3.11
CA ALA A 463 22.03 -12.38 -3.15
C ALA A 463 22.60 -13.09 -1.90
N GLU A 464 22.15 -12.71 -0.70
CA GLU A 464 22.64 -13.29 0.57
C GLU A 464 22.39 -14.80 0.66
N LEU A 465 21.17 -15.24 0.35
CA LEU A 465 20.81 -16.67 0.38
C LEU A 465 21.57 -17.45 -0.70
N GLY A 466 21.67 -16.89 -1.91
CA GLY A 466 22.40 -17.52 -3.00
C GLY A 466 23.89 -17.74 -2.70
N THR A 467 24.56 -16.74 -2.12
CA THR A 467 25.96 -16.84 -1.70
C THR A 467 26.14 -17.84 -0.55
N SER A 468 25.21 -17.87 0.40
CA SER A 468 25.27 -18.80 1.55
C SER A 468 25.20 -20.26 1.11
N VAL A 469 24.28 -20.59 0.21
CA VAL A 469 24.12 -21.95 -0.35
C VAL A 469 25.35 -22.37 -1.15
N THR A 470 25.84 -21.50 -2.05
CA THR A 470 26.97 -21.85 -2.93
C THR A 470 28.27 -22.05 -2.17
N THR A 471 28.46 -21.32 -1.07
CA THR A 471 29.61 -21.50 -0.16
C THR A 471 29.55 -22.83 0.59
N GLN A 472 28.37 -23.22 1.09
CA GLN A 472 28.19 -24.53 1.76
C GLN A 472 28.40 -25.71 0.81
N SER A 473 27.98 -25.59 -0.45
CA SER A 473 28.18 -26.63 -1.48
C SER A 473 29.65 -26.82 -1.86
N LYS A 474 30.44 -25.75 -1.93
CA LYS A 474 31.90 -25.84 -2.18
C LYS A 474 32.61 -26.58 -1.04
N ASN A 475 32.34 -26.19 0.21
CA ASN A 475 32.93 -26.82 1.38
C ASN A 475 32.58 -28.31 1.54
N ARG A 476 31.44 -28.77 0.97
CA ARG A 476 31.06 -30.19 0.97
C ARG A 476 31.74 -31.02 -0.13
N ASN A 477 32.17 -30.39 -1.22
CA ASN A 477 32.88 -31.08 -2.31
C ASN A 477 34.40 -31.15 -2.08
N ASP A 478 34.92 -30.34 -1.15
CA ASP A 478 36.33 -30.33 -0.75
C ASP A 478 36.62 -31.27 0.46
N LEU A 479 35.60 -31.99 0.94
CA LEU A 479 35.67 -33.04 1.96
C LEU A 479 35.31 -34.40 1.32
#